data_AF-A0A9D8NKI8-F1
#
_entry.id   AF-A0A9D8NKI8-F1
#
_cell.length_a   1.000
_cell.length_b   1.000
_cell.length_c   1.000
_cell.angle_alpha   90.00
_cell.angle_beta   90.00
_cell.angle_gamma   90.00
#
_symmetry.space_group_name_H-M   'P 1'
#
loop_
_entity.id
_entity.type
_entity.pdbx_description
1 polymer ?
#
loop_
_entity_poly.entity_id
_entity_poly.type
_entity_poly.pdbx_seq_one_letter_code
_entity_poly.pdbx_strand_id
1 'polypeptide(L)'
;MLTILRILFTGALVFVMWRGSQEGPGSGAADTTAAYYMGLSLILAIGTGIVWAPAVGAMVVAPLDATLTCGSFMVEEHKSLRLVYWLIKRKHRRLAVFFCLVEAVNHPDWPTAYNIGMRHAKRGSRLERIFAKEVWRFDNAQNALLAHEVLRRHGVAPPPHTNSEVMWQLTMREKKETPMREPIPVPPAASPPPLKRNPLIKLYQEEAEPSAGDEFAAEAFRPPTLPSSAISTGAKPAAGSRRSSSGEAPPAGADGGLFGWLRRLAPKR
;
A
#
# COMPACT_ATOMS: atom_id res chain seq x y z
N MET A 1 2.96 29.12 5.98
CA MET A 1 3.23 30.22 5.03
C MET A 1 2.47 30.07 3.71
N LEU A 2 2.49 28.91 3.05
CA LEU A 2 1.74 28.67 1.78
C LEU A 2 0.23 28.98 1.84
N THR A 3 -0.42 28.75 2.98
CA THR A 3 -1.86 29.04 3.15
C THR A 3 -2.19 30.53 3.05
N ILE A 4 -1.33 31.40 3.60
CA ILE A 4 -1.50 32.86 3.54
C ILE A 4 -1.38 33.33 2.09
N LEU A 5 -0.40 32.79 1.35
CA LEU A 5 -0.21 33.10 -0.06
C LEU A 5 -1.44 32.72 -0.91
N ARG A 6 -2.07 31.56 -0.64
CA ARG A 6 -3.31 31.14 -1.31
C ARG A 6 -4.44 32.13 -1.11
N ILE A 7 -4.62 32.58 0.14
CA ILE A 7 -5.68 33.54 0.50
C ILE A 7 -5.41 34.89 -0.19
N LEU A 8 -4.15 35.33 -0.24
CA LEU A 8 -3.77 36.59 -0.93
C LEU A 8 -4.03 36.53 -2.43
N PHE A 9 -3.61 35.46 -3.12
CA PHE A 9 -3.80 35.33 -4.58
C PHE A 9 -5.28 35.19 -4.96
N THR A 10 -6.03 34.38 -4.21
CA THR A 10 -7.48 34.23 -4.45
C THR A 10 -8.24 35.52 -4.15
N GLY A 11 -7.90 36.22 -3.06
CA GLY A 11 -8.46 37.52 -2.73
C GLY A 11 -8.16 38.58 -3.79
N ALA A 12 -6.91 38.66 -4.27
CA ALA A 12 -6.51 39.59 -5.32
C ALA A 12 -7.24 39.32 -6.64
N LEU A 13 -7.39 38.05 -7.03
CA LEU A 13 -8.12 37.66 -8.24
C LEU A 13 -9.60 38.08 -8.17
N VAL A 14 -10.26 37.77 -7.05
CA VAL A 14 -11.67 38.15 -6.82
C VAL A 14 -11.83 39.68 -6.81
N PHE A 15 -10.90 40.40 -6.18
CA PHE A 15 -10.93 41.86 -6.15
C PHE A 15 -10.81 42.48 -7.54
N VAL A 16 -9.90 41.96 -8.38
CA VAL A 16 -9.69 42.44 -9.75
C VAL A 16 -10.88 42.12 -10.64
N MET A 17 -11.46 40.92 -10.55
CA MET A 17 -12.67 40.56 -11.28
C MET A 17 -13.86 41.43 -10.86
N TRP A 18 -14.01 41.67 -9.56
CA TRP A 18 -15.05 42.55 -9.05
C TRP A 18 -14.87 43.98 -9.54
N ARG A 19 -13.64 44.52 -9.51
CA ARG A 19 -13.33 45.85 -10.07
C ARG A 19 -13.61 45.94 -11.56
N GLY A 20 -13.18 44.95 -12.34
CA GLY A 20 -13.46 44.89 -13.77
C GLY A 20 -14.96 44.82 -14.09
N SER A 21 -15.77 44.21 -13.23
CA SER A 21 -17.24 44.15 -13.42
C SER A 21 -17.96 45.49 -13.23
N GLN A 22 -17.36 46.42 -12.45
CA GLN A 22 -17.94 47.75 -12.20
C GLN A 22 -17.62 48.72 -13.35
N GLU A 23 -16.55 48.48 -14.09
CA GLU A 23 -16.16 49.25 -15.26
C GLU A 23 -16.88 48.70 -16.51
N GLY A 24 -18.20 48.89 -16.54
CA GLY A 24 -19.04 48.43 -17.65
C GLY A 24 -18.69 49.08 -19.00
N PRO A 25 -19.14 48.48 -20.12
CA PRO A 25 -18.82 48.93 -21.47
C PRO A 25 -19.50 50.27 -21.76
N GLY A 26 -18.78 51.38 -21.61
CA GLY A 26 -19.38 52.71 -21.68
C GLY A 26 -18.39 53.87 -21.75
N SER A 27 -17.52 53.90 -22.77
CA SER A 27 -16.84 55.06 -23.39
C SER A 27 -15.51 54.60 -23.99
N GLY A 28 -15.00 55.23 -25.06
CA GLY A 28 -13.78 54.77 -25.75
C GLY A 28 -12.48 54.75 -24.91
N ALA A 29 -12.47 55.39 -23.72
CA ALA A 29 -11.38 55.28 -22.74
C ALA A 29 -11.54 54.05 -21.80
N ALA A 30 -12.73 53.45 -21.77
CA ALA A 30 -13.03 52.22 -21.03
C ALA A 30 -12.43 50.97 -21.70
N ASP A 31 -12.10 51.03 -23.01
CA ASP A 31 -11.58 49.87 -23.74
C ASP A 31 -10.15 49.51 -23.31
N THR A 32 -9.30 50.51 -23.02
CA THR A 32 -7.91 50.27 -22.60
C THR A 32 -7.82 49.79 -21.14
N THR A 33 -8.68 50.32 -20.27
CA THR A 33 -8.79 49.91 -18.87
C THR A 33 -9.37 48.50 -18.75
N ALA A 34 -10.43 48.19 -19.50
CA ALA A 34 -10.97 46.83 -19.58
C ALA A 34 -9.91 45.81 -20.06
N ALA A 35 -9.14 46.15 -21.10
CA ALA A 35 -8.05 45.30 -21.58
C ALA A 35 -6.97 45.07 -20.51
N TYR A 36 -6.62 46.09 -19.72
CA TYR A 36 -5.68 45.97 -18.62
C TYR A 36 -6.17 45.01 -17.52
N TYR A 37 -7.42 45.14 -17.06
CA TYR A 37 -7.97 44.23 -16.05
C TYR A 37 -8.12 42.80 -16.56
N MET A 38 -8.44 42.62 -17.85
CA MET A 38 -8.43 41.30 -18.49
C MET A 38 -7.04 40.67 -18.46
N GLY A 39 -6.00 41.40 -18.86
CA GLY A 39 -4.62 40.91 -18.80
C GLY A 39 -4.17 40.57 -17.37
N LEU A 40 -4.52 41.42 -16.40
CA LEU A 40 -4.15 41.23 -15.00
C LEU A 40 -4.89 40.05 -14.36
N SER A 41 -6.16 39.84 -14.70
CA SER A 41 -6.95 38.69 -14.24
C SER A 41 -6.40 37.37 -14.79
N LEU A 42 -5.93 37.33 -16.05
CA LEU A 42 -5.29 36.15 -16.65
C LEU A 42 -4.01 35.77 -15.89
N ILE A 43 -3.14 36.73 -15.59
CA ILE A 43 -1.90 36.48 -14.84
C ILE A 43 -2.20 35.97 -13.44
N LEU A 44 -3.16 36.59 -12.74
CA LEU A 44 -3.57 36.15 -11.41
C LEU A 44 -4.24 34.77 -11.43
N ALA A 45 -4.99 34.42 -12.47
CA ALA A 45 -5.60 33.11 -12.62
C ALA A 45 -4.53 32.01 -12.77
N ILE A 46 -3.52 32.24 -13.61
CA ILE A 46 -2.37 31.31 -13.76
C ILE A 46 -1.62 31.17 -12.43
N GLY A 47 -1.31 32.29 -11.77
CA GLY A 47 -0.65 32.28 -10.46
C GLY A 47 -1.45 31.49 -9.42
N THR A 48 -2.76 31.73 -9.35
CA THR A 48 -3.67 31.00 -8.45
C THR A 48 -3.66 29.51 -8.74
N GLY A 49 -3.69 29.12 -10.02
CA GLY A 49 -3.56 27.73 -10.44
C GLY A 49 -2.28 27.07 -9.92
N ILE A 50 -1.13 27.74 -10.06
CA ILE A 50 0.16 27.23 -9.56
C ILE A 50 0.15 27.07 -8.04
N VAL A 51 -0.36 28.05 -7.28
CA VAL A 51 -0.38 27.98 -5.80
C VAL A 51 -1.33 26.87 -5.30
N TRP A 52 -2.41 26.62 -6.03
CA TRP A 52 -3.38 25.56 -5.73
C TRP A 52 -2.97 24.18 -6.25
N ALA A 53 -2.09 24.09 -7.25
CA ALA A 53 -1.71 22.83 -7.88
C ALA A 53 -1.27 21.74 -6.88
N PRO A 54 -0.46 22.00 -5.84
CA PRO A 54 -0.11 20.97 -4.86
C PRO A 54 -1.29 20.50 -3.99
N ALA A 55 -2.23 21.39 -3.67
CA ALA A 55 -3.39 21.03 -2.85
C ALA A 55 -4.43 20.24 -3.66
N VAL A 56 -4.71 20.70 -4.88
CA VAL A 56 -5.58 19.97 -5.81
C VAL A 56 -4.95 18.64 -6.19
N GLY A 57 -3.63 18.63 -6.44
CA GLY A 57 -2.85 17.41 -6.66
C GLY A 57 -3.00 16.44 -5.50
N ALA A 58 -2.83 16.89 -4.25
CA ALA A 58 -3.06 16.04 -3.08
C ALA A 58 -4.52 15.54 -2.97
N MET A 59 -5.52 16.35 -3.29
CA MET A 59 -6.93 15.93 -3.28
C MET A 59 -7.28 14.92 -4.38
N VAL A 60 -6.66 15.01 -5.55
CA VAL A 60 -6.87 14.09 -6.68
C VAL A 60 -6.06 12.82 -6.51
N VAL A 61 -4.83 12.94 -5.99
CA VAL A 61 -3.96 11.81 -5.72
C VAL A 61 -4.45 11.05 -4.48
N ALA A 62 -5.03 11.67 -3.46
CA ALA A 62 -5.55 10.98 -2.27
C ALA A 62 -6.49 9.79 -2.56
N PRO A 63 -7.53 9.90 -3.42
CA PRO A 63 -8.38 8.76 -3.77
C PRO A 63 -7.68 7.77 -4.71
N LEU A 64 -6.76 8.23 -5.57
CA LEU A 64 -5.97 7.35 -6.44
C LEU A 64 -4.93 6.55 -5.64
N ASP A 65 -4.31 7.16 -4.64
CA ASP A 65 -3.47 6.49 -3.67
C ASP A 65 -4.33 5.58 -2.79
N ALA A 66 -5.54 5.95 -2.39
CA ALA A 66 -6.40 5.03 -1.65
C ALA A 66 -6.75 3.76 -2.46
N THR A 67 -6.91 3.87 -3.78
CA THR A 67 -7.21 2.75 -4.68
C THR A 67 -5.97 2.00 -5.19
N LEU A 68 -4.82 2.65 -5.30
CA LEU A 68 -3.56 2.04 -5.77
C LEU A 68 -2.67 1.58 -4.61
N THR A 69 -2.59 2.36 -3.54
CA THR A 69 -2.10 1.94 -2.22
C THR A 69 -3.27 1.45 -1.37
N CYS A 70 -3.91 0.38 -1.84
CA CYS A 70 -4.93 -0.42 -1.13
C CYS A 70 -4.53 -0.74 0.31
N GLY A 71 -4.72 0.16 1.28
CA GLY A 71 -4.35 -0.10 2.67
C GLY A 71 -4.42 1.12 3.60
N SER A 72 -4.45 2.33 3.09
CA SER A 72 -4.70 3.52 3.90
C SER A 72 -6.20 3.85 3.88
N PHE A 73 -6.98 3.13 4.70
CA PHE A 73 -8.31 3.59 5.07
C PHE A 73 -8.16 5.03 5.56
N MET A 74 -8.75 5.98 4.83
CA MET A 74 -8.79 7.39 5.19
C MET A 74 -9.35 7.46 6.62
N VAL A 75 -8.44 7.71 7.56
CA VAL A 75 -8.76 7.96 8.95
C VAL A 75 -9.45 9.32 8.93
N GLU A 76 -10.78 9.33 8.78
CA GLU A 76 -11.57 10.45 9.29
C GLU A 76 -11.07 10.74 10.71
N GLU A 77 -10.92 12.03 11.05
CA GLU A 77 -10.20 12.53 12.22
C GLU A 77 -10.90 12.19 13.55
N HIS A 78 -11.18 10.92 13.81
CA HIS A 78 -11.66 10.43 15.07
C HIS A 78 -10.56 10.63 16.11
N LYS A 79 -10.84 11.51 17.07
CA LYS A 79 -9.95 11.84 18.18
C LYS A 79 -9.53 10.59 18.96
N SER A 80 -10.37 9.56 18.98
CA SER A 80 -10.10 8.23 19.57
C SER A 80 -8.92 7.53 18.89
N LEU A 81 -8.90 7.44 17.56
CA LEU A 81 -7.78 6.84 16.83
C LEU A 81 -6.49 7.65 17.03
N ARG A 82 -6.59 8.98 17.09
CA ARG A 82 -5.43 9.83 17.39
C ARG A 82 -4.84 9.51 18.78
N LEU A 83 -5.69 9.26 19.77
CA LEU A 83 -5.27 8.83 21.11
C LEU A 83 -4.60 7.44 21.06
N VAL A 84 -5.17 6.49 20.32
CA VAL A 84 -4.58 5.15 20.12
C VAL A 84 -3.19 5.27 19.48
N TYR A 85 -3.03 6.04 18.41
CA TYR A 85 -1.73 6.27 17.78
C TYR A 85 -0.73 6.93 18.73
N TRP A 86 -1.19 7.89 19.54
CA TRP A 86 -0.36 8.53 20.55
C TRP A 86 0.12 7.53 21.61
N LEU A 87 -0.75 6.61 22.08
CA LEU A 87 -0.39 5.54 23.02
C LEU A 87 0.60 4.53 22.40
N ILE A 88 0.40 4.18 21.13
CA ILE A 88 1.33 3.32 20.38
C ILE A 88 2.70 3.98 20.30
N LYS A 89 2.77 5.28 19.98
CA LYS A 89 4.01 6.06 19.93
C LYS A 89 4.73 6.08 21.28
N ARG A 90 3.99 6.14 22.39
CA ARG A 90 4.53 6.04 23.76
C ARG A 90 4.84 4.61 24.22
N LYS A 91 4.72 3.60 23.35
CA LYS A 91 4.96 2.17 23.64
C LYS A 91 4.02 1.57 24.69
N HIS A 92 2.90 2.21 25.02
CA HIS A 92 1.89 1.66 25.93
C HIS A 92 0.94 0.70 25.20
N ARG A 93 1.47 -0.46 24.75
CA ARG A 93 0.75 -1.43 23.91
C ARG A 93 -0.54 -1.95 24.54
N ARG A 94 -0.54 -2.22 25.86
CA ARG A 94 -1.74 -2.75 26.56
C ARG A 94 -2.90 -1.77 26.54
N LEU A 95 -2.61 -0.49 26.79
CA LEU A 95 -3.62 0.57 26.75
C LEU A 95 -4.12 0.80 25.33
N ALA A 96 -3.21 0.81 24.34
CA ALA A 96 -3.60 0.94 22.94
C ALA A 96 -4.58 -0.18 22.51
N VAL A 97 -4.28 -1.44 22.84
CA VAL A 97 -5.16 -2.58 22.54
C VAL A 97 -6.49 -2.48 23.27
N PHE A 98 -6.49 -2.01 24.53
CA PHE A 98 -7.73 -1.79 25.29
C PHE A 98 -8.61 -0.72 24.64
N PHE A 99 -8.04 0.43 24.27
CA PHE A 99 -8.79 1.47 23.56
C PHE A 99 -9.26 1.01 22.18
N CYS A 100 -8.44 0.26 21.44
CA CYS A 100 -8.90 -0.38 20.20
C CYS A 100 -10.10 -1.30 20.45
N LEU A 101 -10.09 -2.09 21.51
CA LEU A 101 -11.22 -2.98 21.85
C LEU A 101 -12.49 -2.16 22.14
N VAL A 102 -12.38 -1.12 22.97
CA VAL A 102 -13.52 -0.24 23.31
C VAL A 102 -14.07 0.43 22.05
N GLU A 103 -13.19 0.97 21.20
CA GLU A 103 -13.59 1.60 19.94
C GLU A 103 -14.28 0.61 19.00
N ALA A 104 -13.75 -0.61 18.92
CA ALA A 104 -14.30 -1.65 18.05
C ALA A 104 -15.70 -2.11 18.51
N VAL A 105 -15.93 -2.14 19.83
CA VAL A 105 -17.26 -2.44 20.41
C VAL A 105 -18.25 -1.31 20.14
N ASN A 106 -17.81 -0.06 20.24
CA ASN A 106 -18.66 1.10 19.96
C ASN A 106 -18.98 1.25 18.47
N HIS A 107 -18.03 0.88 17.60
CA HIS A 107 -18.12 1.02 16.16
C HIS A 107 -17.78 -0.31 15.47
N PRO A 108 -18.73 -1.26 15.45
CA PRO A 108 -18.49 -2.60 14.91
C PRO A 108 -18.21 -2.61 13.41
N ASP A 109 -18.65 -1.58 12.68
CA ASP A 109 -18.49 -1.49 11.23
C ASP A 109 -17.12 -0.93 10.81
N TRP A 110 -16.24 -0.57 11.77
CA TRP A 110 -14.96 0.08 11.48
C TRP A 110 -13.78 -0.90 11.53
N PRO A 111 -13.27 -1.37 10.38
CA PRO A 111 -12.19 -2.36 10.35
C PRO A 111 -10.87 -1.83 10.92
N THR A 112 -10.66 -0.52 10.93
CA THR A 112 -9.40 0.11 11.34
C THR A 112 -9.05 -0.19 12.80
N ALA A 113 -10.01 -0.09 13.72
CA ALA A 113 -9.80 -0.39 15.13
C ALA A 113 -9.41 -1.86 15.34
N TYR A 114 -10.12 -2.77 14.65
CA TYR A 114 -9.84 -4.20 14.69
C TYR A 114 -8.46 -4.55 14.12
N ASN A 115 -8.06 -3.94 13.00
CA ASN A 115 -6.75 -4.15 12.39
C ASN A 115 -5.59 -3.64 13.25
N ILE A 116 -5.72 -2.44 13.83
CA ILE A 116 -4.72 -1.89 14.75
C ILE A 116 -4.62 -2.79 15.99
N GLY A 117 -5.77 -3.19 16.56
CA GLY A 117 -5.86 -4.12 17.67
C GLY A 117 -5.17 -5.45 17.37
N MET A 118 -5.45 -6.05 16.22
CA MET A 118 -4.84 -7.31 15.76
C MET A 118 -3.31 -7.21 15.64
N ARG A 119 -2.80 -6.13 15.03
CA ARG A 119 -1.35 -5.93 14.83
C ARG A 119 -0.58 -5.69 16.13
N HIS A 120 -1.21 -5.07 17.13
CA HIS A 120 -0.57 -4.71 18.39
C HIS A 120 -0.86 -5.67 19.54
N ALA A 121 -1.85 -6.56 19.41
CA ALA A 121 -2.10 -7.61 20.37
C ALA A 121 -0.87 -8.54 20.51
N LYS A 122 -0.72 -9.14 21.70
CA LYS A 122 0.35 -10.12 21.93
C LYS A 122 0.11 -11.32 21.01
N ARG A 123 1.12 -11.71 20.24
CA ARG A 123 1.07 -12.89 19.37
C ARG A 123 0.67 -14.13 20.17
N GLY A 124 -0.33 -14.87 19.72
CA GLY A 124 -0.89 -16.04 20.40
C GLY A 124 -1.90 -15.72 21.52
N SER A 125 -2.24 -14.45 21.75
CA SER A 125 -3.24 -14.09 22.76
C SER A 125 -4.67 -14.33 22.28
N ARG A 126 -5.59 -14.56 23.22
CA ARG A 126 -7.04 -14.67 22.91
C ARG A 126 -7.58 -13.40 22.25
N LEU A 127 -7.05 -12.23 22.60
CA LEU A 127 -7.45 -10.96 21.99
C LEU A 127 -7.07 -10.90 20.50
N GLU A 128 -5.85 -11.33 20.14
CA GLU A 128 -5.43 -11.40 18.73
C GLU A 128 -6.41 -12.26 17.91
N ARG A 129 -6.84 -13.41 18.47
CA ARG A 129 -7.86 -14.28 17.86
C ARG A 129 -9.22 -13.61 17.72
N ILE A 130 -9.68 -12.85 18.73
CA ILE A 130 -10.97 -12.13 18.67
C ILE A 130 -10.91 -11.05 17.59
N PHE A 131 -9.85 -10.22 17.59
CA PHE A 131 -9.66 -9.22 16.55
C PHE A 131 -9.62 -9.86 15.16
N ALA A 132 -8.86 -10.96 14.98
CA ALA A 132 -8.78 -11.62 13.68
C ALA A 132 -10.12 -12.20 13.21
N LYS A 133 -10.96 -12.73 14.11
CA LYS A 133 -12.31 -13.18 13.74
C LYS A 133 -13.17 -12.03 13.21
N GLU A 134 -13.06 -10.87 13.83
CA GLU A 134 -13.85 -9.72 13.40
C GLU A 134 -13.27 -9.10 12.13
N VAL A 135 -11.94 -9.02 12.01
CA VAL A 135 -11.26 -8.60 10.78
C VAL A 135 -11.65 -9.49 9.59
N TRP A 136 -11.81 -10.81 9.82
CA TRP A 136 -12.25 -11.78 8.80
C TRP A 136 -13.66 -11.53 8.27
N ARG A 137 -14.48 -10.77 9.00
CA ARG A 137 -15.85 -10.47 8.56
C ARG A 137 -15.93 -9.33 7.55
N PHE A 138 -14.85 -8.56 7.36
CA PHE A 138 -14.82 -7.42 6.44
C PHE A 138 -14.31 -7.80 5.06
N ASP A 139 -14.90 -7.20 4.02
CA ASP A 139 -14.63 -7.52 2.61
C ASP A 139 -13.28 -7.06 2.05
N ASN A 140 -12.39 -6.53 2.90
CA ASN A 140 -11.06 -6.12 2.46
C ASN A 140 -10.12 -7.33 2.38
N ALA A 141 -9.70 -7.67 1.16
CA ALA A 141 -8.87 -8.85 0.89
C ALA A 141 -7.56 -8.89 1.68
N GLN A 142 -6.82 -7.78 1.80
CA GLN A 142 -5.54 -7.79 2.51
C GLN A 142 -5.72 -8.02 4.01
N ASN A 143 -6.71 -7.37 4.61
CA ASN A 143 -7.00 -7.53 6.03
C ASN A 143 -7.51 -8.95 6.32
N ALA A 144 -8.36 -9.49 5.44
CA ALA A 144 -8.81 -10.86 5.52
C ALA A 144 -7.65 -11.85 5.40
N LEU A 145 -6.69 -11.64 4.48
CA LEU A 145 -5.48 -12.47 4.38
C LEU A 145 -4.63 -12.43 5.66
N LEU A 146 -4.44 -11.26 6.26
CA LEU A 146 -3.73 -11.13 7.54
C LEU A 146 -4.48 -11.84 8.68
N ALA A 147 -5.80 -11.69 8.73
CA ALA A 147 -6.65 -12.38 9.69
C ALA A 147 -6.59 -13.91 9.50
N HIS A 148 -6.59 -14.40 8.26
CA HIS A 148 -6.42 -15.81 7.93
C HIS A 148 -5.12 -16.37 8.51
N GLU A 149 -4.00 -15.68 8.28
CA GLU A 149 -2.71 -16.10 8.82
C GLU A 149 -2.70 -16.13 10.35
N VAL A 150 -3.34 -15.15 11.01
CA VAL A 150 -3.50 -15.14 12.47
C VAL A 150 -4.33 -16.33 12.94
N LEU A 151 -5.50 -16.57 12.33
CA LEU A 151 -6.40 -17.66 12.70
C LEU A 151 -5.75 -19.03 12.48
N ARG A 152 -5.00 -19.20 11.39
CA ARG A 152 -4.21 -20.41 11.10
C ARG A 152 -3.14 -20.64 12.17
N ARG A 153 -2.42 -19.59 12.60
CA ARG A 153 -1.45 -19.69 13.72
C ARG A 153 -2.10 -20.13 15.03
N HIS A 154 -3.39 -19.87 15.20
CA HIS A 154 -4.18 -20.32 16.35
C HIS A 154 -4.82 -21.70 16.17
N GLY A 155 -4.56 -22.41 15.05
CA GLY A 155 -5.15 -23.71 14.76
C GLY A 155 -6.64 -23.65 14.44
N VAL A 156 -7.14 -22.50 13.99
CA VAL A 156 -8.54 -22.32 13.63
C VAL A 156 -8.62 -22.20 12.11
N ALA A 157 -9.30 -23.14 11.46
CA ALA A 157 -9.68 -23.00 10.06
C ALA A 157 -10.86 -22.02 9.96
N PRO A 158 -10.68 -20.82 9.36
CA PRO A 158 -11.79 -19.90 9.17
C PRO A 158 -12.80 -20.45 8.16
N PRO A 159 -14.08 -20.08 8.28
CA PRO A 159 -15.08 -20.42 7.27
C PRO A 159 -14.76 -19.73 5.94
N PRO A 160 -15.23 -20.28 4.80
CA PRO A 160 -15.07 -19.64 3.50
C PRO A 160 -15.62 -18.20 3.53
N HIS A 161 -14.83 -17.25 3.01
CA HIS A 161 -15.20 -15.84 2.94
C HIS A 161 -16.28 -15.59 1.88
N THR A 162 -17.21 -14.66 2.14
CA THR A 162 -18.32 -14.33 1.22
C THR A 162 -17.82 -13.70 -0.09
N ASN A 163 -16.87 -12.77 0.01
CA ASN A 163 -16.24 -12.14 -1.16
C ASN A 163 -15.33 -13.14 -1.92
N SER A 164 -15.61 -13.31 -3.21
CA SER A 164 -14.88 -14.20 -4.13
C SER A 164 -13.45 -13.75 -4.41
N GLU A 165 -13.16 -12.45 -4.35
CA GLU A 165 -11.80 -11.93 -4.55
C GLU A 165 -10.86 -12.40 -3.43
N VAL A 166 -11.33 -12.36 -2.18
CA VAL A 166 -10.58 -12.86 -1.02
C VAL A 166 -10.32 -14.35 -1.17
N MET A 167 -11.34 -15.11 -1.59
CA MET A 167 -11.23 -16.55 -1.84
C MET A 167 -10.19 -16.85 -2.92
N TRP A 168 -10.22 -16.11 -4.03
CA TRP A 168 -9.25 -16.25 -5.10
C TRP A 168 -7.83 -16.00 -4.62
N GLN A 169 -7.61 -14.92 -3.84
CA GLN A 169 -6.29 -14.61 -3.30
C GLN A 169 -5.79 -15.68 -2.31
N LEU A 170 -6.68 -16.25 -1.48
CA LEU A 170 -6.36 -17.35 -0.58
C LEU A 170 -5.93 -18.60 -1.35
N THR A 171 -6.71 -19.04 -2.34
CA THR A 171 -6.38 -20.21 -3.16
C THR A 171 -5.07 -20.02 -3.93
N MET A 172 -4.80 -18.81 -4.42
CA MET A 172 -3.52 -18.48 -5.06
C MET A 172 -2.33 -18.54 -4.11
N ARG A 173 -2.51 -18.15 -2.84
CA ARG A 173 -1.46 -18.27 -1.82
C ARG A 173 -1.25 -19.72 -1.40
N GLU A 174 -2.30 -20.50 -1.18
CA GLU A 174 -2.20 -21.93 -0.83
C GLU A 174 -1.50 -22.74 -1.92
N LYS A 175 -1.80 -22.46 -3.20
CA LYS A 175 -1.09 -23.06 -4.34
C LYS A 175 0.41 -22.76 -4.32
N LYS A 176 0.81 -21.54 -3.93
CA LYS A 176 2.23 -21.15 -3.82
C LYS A 176 2.92 -21.77 -2.60
N GLU A 177 2.20 -21.92 -1.50
CA GLU A 177 2.74 -22.55 -0.28
C GLU A 177 2.89 -24.07 -0.41
N THR A 178 2.29 -24.70 -1.42
CA THR A 178 2.49 -26.14 -1.68
C THR A 178 3.95 -26.35 -2.10
N PRO A 179 4.81 -26.92 -1.24
CA PRO A 179 6.23 -27.03 -1.52
C PRO A 179 6.44 -27.91 -2.76
N MET A 180 7.50 -27.61 -3.50
CA MET A 180 7.96 -28.38 -4.66
C MET A 180 7.92 -29.87 -4.30
N ARG A 181 6.97 -30.61 -4.87
CA ARG A 181 6.84 -32.06 -4.65
C ARG A 181 8.22 -32.67 -4.83
N GLU A 182 8.67 -33.44 -3.85
CA GLU A 182 9.88 -34.24 -4.00
C GLU A 182 9.78 -34.99 -5.32
N PRO A 183 10.80 -34.91 -6.20
CA PRO A 183 10.75 -35.56 -7.49
C PRO A 183 10.53 -37.05 -7.25
N ILE A 184 9.34 -37.53 -7.62
CA ILE A 184 9.04 -38.96 -7.59
C ILE A 184 10.13 -39.62 -8.43
N PRO A 185 10.89 -40.58 -7.90
CA PRO A 185 11.92 -41.26 -8.67
C PRO A 185 11.24 -41.96 -9.83
N VAL A 186 11.34 -41.36 -11.02
CA VAL A 186 10.85 -41.98 -12.24
C VAL A 186 11.78 -43.16 -12.49
N PRO A 187 11.28 -44.41 -12.56
CA PRO A 187 12.11 -45.53 -12.92
C PRO A 187 12.78 -45.20 -14.27
N PRO A 188 14.09 -45.48 -14.43
CA PRO A 188 14.80 -45.18 -15.66
C PRO A 188 14.05 -45.81 -16.83
N ALA A 189 13.59 -44.97 -17.76
CA ALA A 189 12.86 -45.43 -18.93
C ALA A 189 13.73 -46.46 -19.66
N ALA A 190 13.15 -47.63 -19.99
CA ALA A 190 13.81 -48.61 -20.83
C ALA A 190 14.25 -47.91 -22.13
N SER A 191 15.49 -48.13 -22.55
CA SER A 191 16.03 -47.56 -23.79
C SER A 191 15.05 -47.81 -24.93
N PRO A 192 14.57 -46.78 -25.64
CA PRO A 192 13.60 -46.98 -26.71
C PRO A 192 14.20 -47.95 -27.74
N PRO A 193 13.42 -48.91 -28.26
CA PRO A 193 13.87 -49.77 -29.35
C PRO A 193 14.32 -48.88 -30.51
N PRO A 194 15.40 -49.26 -31.24
CA PRO A 194 15.92 -48.46 -32.33
C PRO A 194 14.78 -48.16 -33.33
N LEU A 195 14.53 -46.87 -33.54
CA LEU A 195 13.54 -46.39 -34.50
C LEU A 195 13.90 -46.96 -35.87
N LYS A 196 13.09 -47.90 -36.37
CA LYS A 196 13.25 -48.48 -37.69
C LYS A 196 12.95 -47.40 -38.72
N ARG A 197 14.00 -46.81 -39.30
CA ARG A 197 13.88 -45.77 -40.33
C ARG A 197 13.04 -46.31 -41.49
N ASN A 198 11.92 -45.66 -41.77
CA ASN A 198 11.06 -46.03 -42.87
C ASN A 198 11.75 -45.64 -44.19
N PRO A 199 12.09 -46.59 -45.09
CA PRO A 199 12.89 -46.31 -46.29
C PRO A 199 12.20 -45.39 -47.30
N LEU A 200 10.89 -45.14 -47.13
CA LEU A 200 10.10 -44.22 -47.96
C LEU A 200 10.33 -42.74 -47.62
N ILE A 201 10.89 -42.42 -46.44
CA ILE A 201 11.18 -41.04 -46.06
C ILE A 201 12.59 -40.69 -46.58
N LYS A 202 12.65 -40.20 -47.81
CA LYS A 202 13.85 -39.57 -48.38
C LYS A 202 14.05 -38.20 -47.73
N LEU A 203 14.80 -38.16 -46.64
CA LEU A 203 15.44 -36.92 -46.18
C LEU A 203 16.43 -36.51 -47.28
N TYR A 204 16.13 -35.44 -48.01
CA TYR A 204 17.00 -34.88 -49.04
C TYR A 204 18.39 -34.64 -48.44
N GLN A 205 19.40 -35.33 -48.97
CA GLN A 205 20.79 -34.98 -48.77
C GLN A 205 21.04 -33.73 -49.61
N GLU A 206 21.31 -32.59 -48.96
CA GLU A 206 21.89 -31.44 -49.65
C GLU A 206 23.21 -31.87 -50.27
N GLU A 207 23.25 -31.88 -51.60
CA GLU A 207 24.46 -31.98 -52.40
C GLU A 207 25.29 -30.70 -52.14
N ALA A 208 26.33 -30.85 -51.34
CA ALA A 208 27.38 -29.84 -51.22
C ALA A 208 28.16 -29.81 -52.53
N GLU A 209 27.87 -28.83 -53.39
CA GLU A 209 28.76 -28.48 -54.50
C GLU A 209 30.06 -27.84 -53.96
N PRO A 210 31.24 -28.29 -54.41
CA PRO A 210 32.50 -27.64 -54.10
C PRO A 210 32.78 -26.58 -55.16
N SER A 211 32.38 -25.33 -54.90
CA SER A 211 32.91 -24.19 -55.65
C SER A 211 34.11 -23.62 -54.91
N ALA A 212 35.30 -23.93 -55.43
CA ALA A 212 36.53 -23.24 -55.10
C ALA A 212 36.44 -21.80 -55.61
N GLY A 213 36.52 -20.84 -54.71
CA GLY A 213 36.55 -19.42 -54.98
C GLY A 213 37.08 -18.71 -53.74
N ASP A 214 38.36 -18.36 -53.81
CA ASP A 214 39.16 -17.67 -52.82
C ASP A 214 38.57 -16.35 -52.32
N GLU A 215 39.00 -16.00 -51.11
CA GLU A 215 39.16 -14.64 -50.58
C GLU A 215 37.93 -13.73 -50.59
N PHE A 216 37.39 -13.43 -49.41
CA PHE A 216 37.42 -12.09 -48.79
C PHE A 216 36.47 -12.04 -47.59
N ALA A 217 36.91 -11.32 -46.55
CA ALA A 217 36.13 -10.79 -45.45
C ALA A 217 35.64 -11.78 -44.37
N ALA A 218 36.58 -12.14 -43.49
CA ALA A 218 36.27 -12.39 -42.10
C ALA A 218 35.88 -11.06 -41.42
N GLU A 219 34.62 -10.65 -41.52
CA GLU A 219 34.08 -9.58 -40.68
C GLU A 219 32.58 -9.77 -40.43
N ALA A 220 32.17 -9.59 -39.16
CA ALA A 220 30.85 -9.88 -38.56
C ALA A 220 30.60 -11.38 -38.30
N PHE A 221 30.47 -11.87 -37.07
CA PHE A 221 29.47 -11.43 -36.09
C PHE A 221 29.91 -11.92 -34.69
N ARG A 222 30.42 -11.02 -33.83
CA ARG A 222 30.56 -11.33 -32.39
C ARG A 222 29.19 -11.11 -31.73
N PRO A 223 28.57 -12.11 -31.10
CA PRO A 223 27.38 -11.86 -30.29
C PRO A 223 27.76 -10.97 -29.09
N PRO A 224 26.92 -10.00 -28.70
CA PRO A 224 27.21 -9.12 -27.57
C PRO A 224 27.17 -9.93 -26.26
N THR A 225 28.32 -9.99 -25.59
CA THR A 225 28.43 -10.39 -24.20
C THR A 225 27.72 -9.35 -23.32
N LEU A 226 26.57 -9.73 -22.78
CA LEU A 226 25.90 -8.94 -21.74
C LEU A 226 26.77 -8.89 -20.47
N PRO A 227 27.04 -7.70 -19.91
CA PRO A 227 27.81 -7.57 -18.70
C PRO A 227 27.03 -8.11 -17.50
N SER A 228 27.60 -9.15 -16.90
CA SER A 228 27.32 -9.61 -15.53
C SER A 228 27.62 -8.47 -14.56
N SER A 229 26.59 -7.71 -14.17
CA SER A 229 26.71 -6.71 -13.12
C SER A 229 26.69 -7.40 -11.77
N ALA A 230 27.84 -7.32 -11.12
CA ALA A 230 28.13 -7.78 -9.79
C ALA A 230 27.13 -7.22 -8.76
N ILE A 231 26.48 -8.13 -8.03
CA ILE A 231 25.79 -7.82 -6.78
C ILE A 231 26.88 -7.54 -5.74
N SER A 232 27.18 -6.25 -5.57
CA SER A 232 28.00 -5.72 -4.49
C SER A 232 27.31 -5.99 -3.16
N THR A 233 27.83 -6.95 -2.43
CA THR A 233 27.52 -7.20 -1.02
C THR A 233 28.53 -6.44 -0.18
N GLY A 234 28.09 -5.40 0.52
CA GLY A 234 28.98 -4.72 1.49
C GLY A 234 28.54 -3.34 1.92
N ALA A 235 27.63 -3.25 2.91
CA ALA A 235 27.56 -2.06 3.77
C ALA A 235 27.12 -2.45 5.19
N LYS A 236 28.15 -2.47 6.04
CA LYS A 236 28.18 -2.69 7.49
C LYS A 236 27.50 -1.52 8.22
N PRO A 237 26.50 -1.73 9.11
CA PRO A 237 26.00 -0.64 9.94
C PRO A 237 26.96 -0.37 11.10
N ALA A 238 27.48 0.85 11.14
CA ALA A 238 28.29 1.37 12.23
C ALA A 238 27.44 1.57 13.50
N ALA A 239 28.03 1.18 14.61
CA ALA A 239 27.56 1.40 15.96
C ALA A 239 27.71 2.88 16.38
N GLY A 240 26.84 3.32 17.29
CA GLY A 240 27.14 4.43 18.19
C GLY A 240 26.11 5.56 18.16
N SER A 241 25.25 5.62 19.18
CA SER A 241 25.29 6.75 20.12
C SER A 241 24.30 6.52 21.26
N ARG A 242 24.85 6.29 22.45
CA ARG A 242 24.17 6.40 23.74
C ARG A 242 23.93 7.87 24.04
N ARG A 243 22.72 8.23 24.47
CA ARG A 243 22.53 9.33 25.44
C ARG A 243 21.41 9.00 26.43
N SER A 244 21.86 8.74 27.66
CA SER A 244 21.26 9.13 28.94
C SER A 244 20.85 10.61 28.92
N SER A 245 19.97 11.18 29.74
CA SER A 245 19.24 10.82 30.96
C SER A 245 18.43 12.08 31.34
N SER A 246 17.25 11.90 31.94
CA SER A 246 16.49 12.79 32.85
C SER A 246 15.00 12.57 32.54
N GLY A 247 14.13 12.24 33.49
CA GLY A 247 14.17 12.46 34.92
C GLY A 247 12.95 13.30 35.26
N GLU A 248 11.75 12.69 35.27
CA GLU A 248 10.58 13.34 35.84
C GLU A 248 9.55 12.29 36.30
N ALA A 249 9.31 12.29 37.61
CA ALA A 249 8.39 11.42 38.30
C ALA A 249 6.94 11.91 38.15
N PRO A 250 5.95 11.04 37.95
CA PRO A 250 4.55 11.40 38.14
C PRO A 250 4.11 11.16 39.60
N PRO A 251 3.23 12.02 40.14
CA PRO A 251 2.71 11.90 41.50
C PRO A 251 1.76 10.71 41.65
N ALA A 252 1.78 10.15 42.85
CA ALA A 252 0.87 9.16 43.36
C ALA A 252 -0.57 9.71 43.47
N GLY A 253 -1.55 8.84 43.23
CA GLY A 253 -2.92 9.06 43.67
C GLY A 253 -3.96 8.76 42.59
N ALA A 254 -4.59 7.59 42.69
CA ALA A 254 -6.04 7.40 42.67
C ALA A 254 -6.36 5.93 42.35
N ASP A 255 -6.53 5.17 43.41
CA ASP A 255 -7.21 3.89 43.41
C ASP A 255 -8.65 4.07 42.89
N GLY A 256 -8.97 3.39 41.78
CA GLY A 256 -10.29 3.41 41.16
C GLY A 256 -10.47 2.20 40.27
N GLY A 257 -10.76 1.06 40.91
CA GLY A 257 -10.81 -0.27 40.28
C GLY A 257 -11.73 -0.37 39.07
N LEU A 258 -11.13 -0.56 37.89
CA LEU A 258 -11.80 -0.82 36.61
C LEU A 258 -12.10 -2.32 36.38
N PHE A 259 -12.08 -3.14 37.44
CA PHE A 259 -12.27 -4.60 37.39
C PHE A 259 -13.69 -5.06 37.78
N GLY A 260 -14.60 -4.13 38.12
CA GLY A 260 -15.97 -4.46 38.55
C GLY A 260 -16.94 -4.89 37.44
N TRP A 261 -16.66 -4.59 36.16
CA TRP A 261 -17.63 -4.77 35.07
C TRP A 261 -17.48 -6.07 34.26
N LEU A 262 -16.34 -6.75 34.33
CA LEU A 262 -16.11 -7.98 33.54
C LEU A 262 -16.79 -9.24 34.10
N ARG A 263 -17.52 -9.13 35.22
CA ARG A 263 -18.25 -10.26 35.84
C ARG A 263 -19.71 -10.41 35.38
N ARG A 264 -20.20 -9.57 34.46
CA ARG A 264 -21.63 -9.53 34.07
C ARG A 264 -22.00 -10.20 32.74
N LEU A 265 -21.08 -10.87 32.05
CA LEU A 265 -21.33 -11.49 30.74
C LEU A 265 -21.02 -12.99 30.67
N ALA A 266 -21.18 -13.73 31.77
CA ALA A 266 -21.24 -15.19 31.70
C ALA A 266 -22.71 -15.64 31.58
N PRO A 267 -23.14 -16.22 30.44
CA PRO A 267 -24.42 -16.93 30.39
C PRO A 267 -24.32 -18.20 31.25
N LYS A 268 -25.31 -18.41 32.13
CA LYS A 268 -25.51 -19.70 32.81
C LYS A 268 -25.86 -20.75 31.74
N ARG A 269 -24.93 -21.66 31.46
CA ARG A 269 -25.19 -23.01 30.96
C ARG A 269 -24.13 -23.95 31.52
#